data_AF-A0A803LIF9-F1
#
_entry.id   AF-A0A803LIF9-F1
#
_cell.length_a   1.000
_cell.length_b   1.000
_cell.length_c   1.000
_cell.angle_alpha   90.00
_cell.angle_beta   90.00
_cell.angle_gamma   90.00
#
_symmetry.space_group_name_H-M   'P 1'
#
loop_
_entity.id
_entity.type
_entity.pdbx_description
1 polymer ?
#
loop_
_entity_poly.entity_id
_entity_poly.type
_entity_poly.pdbx_seq_one_letter_code
_entity_poly.pdbx_strand_id
1 'polypeptide(L)'
;MASKLEETREAAEDVDLENVPIEEVFESLQCTRNGLSSDEVEQRIAKYGYNKLEEKKASGYIEENNAGNAAAALMARLAPKAKVLRDGEWNEDDATRLVPGDIISIKLGDIVPADARLLNGDPLKIDQVLTSIGNFCICSIAVGMLIEIIVIYALHQRPYRVGIDNLLVLLIGGIPIAMPTVLSVTMAIGSHRLAQQGAITKRMTAIEEMAGMDVLCSDKTGTLTLNKLTVDKNLIEVFAKGVDKDMVVLLAARASRTENQDAIDGAIVSMLPDPKQAREGIKEVHFLPFNPTDKRTALTYIDEAGKMHRVSKGAPEQILELAHNQSAIERRVHTVIDKFANRGLRSLGVARQEVPEGTQESPGGPWEFVALLPLFDPPRHDSAETIRKALDLGVSVKMITGDQLAIGKETGRRLGMGTNMYPSSTILGDNKDRSPDMPPIEELIENADGFAGVFPEHKYNIVKILQERKHIVGMTGDGVNDAPALKRADIGIAHENGRKISNVYCN
;
A
#
# COMPACT_ATOMS: atom_id res chain seq x y z
N MET A 1 -28.34 44.68 -17.41
CA MET A 1 -27.53 43.46 -17.67
C MET A 1 -27.10 42.77 -16.37
N ALA A 2 -26.68 43.51 -15.34
CA ALA A 2 -26.43 42.95 -14.00
C ALA A 2 -27.69 42.37 -13.31
N SER A 3 -28.86 43.01 -13.46
CA SER A 3 -30.10 42.52 -12.83
C SER A 3 -30.59 41.16 -13.38
N LYS A 4 -30.37 40.90 -14.68
CA LYS A 4 -30.71 39.61 -15.32
C LYS A 4 -29.74 38.48 -14.92
N LEU A 5 -28.54 38.84 -14.44
CA LEU A 5 -27.52 37.93 -13.92
C LEU A 5 -27.78 37.59 -12.44
N GLU A 6 -28.39 38.50 -11.66
CA GLU A 6 -28.88 38.21 -10.31
C GLU A 6 -30.17 37.38 -10.33
N GLU A 7 -31.16 37.72 -11.17
CA GLU A 7 -32.41 36.93 -11.31
C GLU A 7 -32.17 35.49 -11.77
N THR A 8 -31.07 35.21 -12.50
CA THR A 8 -30.70 33.84 -12.89
C THR A 8 -29.78 33.13 -11.90
N ARG A 9 -29.15 33.86 -10.95
CA ARG A 9 -28.47 33.25 -9.79
C ARG A 9 -29.49 32.75 -8.77
N GLU A 10 -30.53 33.54 -8.48
CA GLU A 10 -31.60 33.14 -7.55
C GLU A 10 -32.39 31.92 -8.05
N ALA A 11 -32.60 31.77 -9.36
CA ALA A 11 -33.37 30.65 -9.91
C ALA A 11 -32.69 29.26 -9.79
N ALA A 12 -31.38 29.20 -9.53
CA ALA A 12 -30.65 27.94 -9.34
C ALA A 12 -30.39 27.61 -7.86
N GLU A 13 -30.54 28.59 -6.94
CA GLU A 13 -30.35 28.39 -5.50
C GLU A 13 -31.62 27.86 -4.80
N ASP A 14 -32.78 27.89 -5.44
CA ASP A 14 -34.09 27.63 -4.79
C ASP A 14 -34.74 26.27 -5.14
N VAL A 15 -33.98 25.37 -5.79
CA VAL A 15 -34.44 24.00 -6.06
C VAL A 15 -33.73 23.06 -5.09
N ASP A 16 -34.48 22.47 -4.16
CA ASP A 16 -34.00 21.46 -3.22
C ASP A 16 -33.70 20.14 -3.96
N LEU A 17 -32.55 20.11 -4.65
CA LEU A 17 -32.07 19.01 -5.48
C LEU A 17 -31.72 17.75 -4.67
N GLU A 18 -31.82 17.78 -3.34
CA GLU A 18 -31.58 16.64 -2.47
C GLU A 18 -32.72 15.61 -2.55
N ASN A 19 -33.97 16.07 -2.67
CA ASN A 19 -35.18 15.25 -2.48
C ASN A 19 -35.93 14.89 -3.77
N VAL A 20 -35.45 15.34 -4.92
CA VAL A 20 -36.10 15.18 -6.24
C VAL A 20 -35.67 13.86 -6.92
N PRO A 21 -36.43 13.17 -7.79
CA PRO A 21 -35.93 11.99 -8.52
C PRO A 21 -34.66 12.25 -9.36
N ILE A 22 -33.80 11.24 -9.54
CA ILE A 22 -32.51 11.39 -10.27
C ILE A 22 -32.73 11.88 -11.70
N GLU A 23 -33.79 11.44 -12.38
CA GLU A 23 -34.16 11.86 -13.72
C GLU A 23 -34.44 13.37 -13.81
N GLU A 24 -35.11 13.93 -12.80
CA GLU A 24 -35.41 15.36 -12.70
C GLU A 24 -34.17 16.19 -12.34
N VAL A 25 -33.17 15.59 -11.67
CA VAL A 25 -31.84 16.21 -11.48
C VAL A 25 -31.09 16.35 -12.79
N PHE A 26 -31.15 15.33 -13.66
CA PHE A 26 -30.54 15.40 -14.99
C PHE A 26 -31.19 16.48 -15.87
N GLU A 27 -32.52 16.63 -15.79
CA GLU A 27 -33.25 17.68 -16.51
C GLU A 27 -32.94 19.09 -15.99
N SER A 28 -32.91 19.27 -14.66
CA SER A 28 -32.63 20.57 -14.04
C SER A 28 -31.19 21.03 -14.23
N LEU A 29 -30.21 20.12 -14.15
CA LEU A 29 -28.79 20.41 -14.40
C LEU A 29 -28.40 20.34 -15.89
N GLN A 30 -29.37 20.06 -16.77
CA GLN A 30 -29.19 19.90 -18.21
C GLN A 30 -27.99 19.00 -18.54
N CYS A 31 -27.93 17.83 -17.92
CA CYS A 31 -26.86 16.86 -18.13
C CYS A 31 -27.42 15.49 -18.52
N THR A 32 -26.58 14.67 -19.17
CA THR A 32 -26.98 13.34 -19.64
C THR A 32 -26.29 12.25 -18.84
N ARG A 33 -26.80 11.01 -18.88
CA ARG A 33 -26.17 9.85 -18.24
C ARG A 33 -24.77 9.51 -18.82
N ASN A 34 -24.40 10.09 -19.95
CA ASN A 34 -23.08 9.95 -20.58
C ASN A 34 -22.11 11.08 -20.19
N GLY A 35 -22.49 11.92 -19.23
CA GLY A 35 -21.71 13.08 -18.80
C GLY A 35 -21.95 14.31 -19.66
N LEU A 36 -21.13 15.33 -19.43
CA LEU A 36 -21.11 16.59 -20.20
C LEU A 36 -20.13 16.49 -21.36
N SER A 37 -20.35 17.26 -22.41
CA SER A 37 -19.36 17.43 -23.48
C SER A 37 -18.26 18.41 -23.10
N SER A 38 -17.08 18.27 -23.71
CA SER A 38 -15.95 19.18 -23.46
C SER A 38 -16.29 20.66 -23.74
N ASP A 39 -17.14 20.93 -24.74
CA ASP A 39 -17.58 22.29 -25.09
C ASP A 39 -18.55 22.87 -24.04
N GLU A 40 -19.45 22.07 -23.50
CA GLU A 40 -20.37 22.48 -22.42
C GLU A 40 -19.63 22.79 -21.13
N VAL A 41 -18.56 22.06 -20.84
CA VAL A 41 -17.70 22.30 -19.67
C VAL A 41 -17.04 23.66 -19.78
N GLU A 42 -16.42 23.99 -20.93
CA GLU A 42 -15.77 25.30 -21.13
C GLU A 42 -16.77 26.46 -21.06
N GLN A 43 -17.98 26.28 -21.59
CA GLN A 43 -19.07 27.27 -21.45
C GLN A 43 -19.49 27.46 -19.99
N ARG A 44 -19.56 26.38 -19.21
CA ARG A 44 -19.90 26.43 -17.78
C ARG A 44 -18.77 27.02 -16.94
N ILE A 45 -17.50 26.75 -17.25
CA ILE A 45 -16.35 27.40 -16.61
C ILE A 45 -16.38 28.92 -16.89
N ALA A 46 -16.69 29.33 -18.13
CA ALA A 46 -16.83 30.75 -18.46
C ALA A 46 -18.02 31.42 -17.73
N LYS A 47 -19.07 30.67 -17.40
CA LYS A 47 -20.28 31.17 -16.72
C LYS A 47 -20.16 31.18 -15.19
N TYR A 48 -19.61 30.14 -14.59
CA TYR A 48 -19.59 29.91 -13.14
C TYR A 48 -18.20 30.10 -12.51
N GLY A 49 -17.14 30.15 -13.32
CA GLY A 49 -15.76 30.19 -12.84
C GLY A 49 -15.17 28.80 -12.56
N TYR A 50 -13.92 28.78 -12.12
CA TYR A 50 -13.24 27.55 -11.70
C TYR A 50 -13.75 27.09 -10.34
N ASN A 51 -13.83 25.77 -10.14
CA ASN A 51 -14.16 25.14 -8.85
C ASN A 51 -12.99 25.32 -7.86
N LYS A 52 -12.85 26.54 -7.34
CA LYS A 52 -11.86 26.93 -6.35
C LYS A 52 -12.58 27.62 -5.21
N LEU A 53 -12.21 27.24 -3.99
CA LEU A 53 -12.65 27.97 -2.80
C LEU A 53 -12.11 29.40 -2.89
N GLU A 54 -13.00 30.39 -2.96
CA GLU A 54 -12.60 31.78 -2.79
C GLU A 54 -12.01 31.94 -1.38
N GLU A 55 -10.81 32.51 -1.28
CA GLU A 55 -10.22 32.86 0.01
C GLU A 55 -11.06 33.95 0.68
N LYS A 56 -12.08 33.54 1.45
CA LYS A 56 -12.77 34.44 2.35
C LYS A 56 -11.77 34.89 3.41
N LYS A 57 -11.42 36.18 3.41
CA LYS A 57 -10.90 36.85 4.62
C LYS A 57 -12.02 36.87 5.66
N ALA A 58 -12.16 35.79 6.42
CA ALA A 58 -13.16 35.67 7.47
C ALA A 58 -12.69 36.42 8.72
N SER A 59 -13.45 37.46 9.08
CA SER A 59 -13.47 38.03 10.42
C SER A 59 -14.41 37.19 11.29
N GLY A 60 -13.89 36.16 11.96
CA GLY A 60 -14.66 35.29 12.88
C GLY A 60 -13.83 34.17 13.49
N TYR A 61 -13.92 34.04 14.82
CA TYR A 61 -13.34 33.09 15.81
C TYR A 61 -11.99 32.36 15.54
N ILE A 62 -11.11 32.48 16.54
CA ILE A 62 -9.69 32.09 16.51
C ILE A 62 -9.47 30.57 16.37
N GLU A 63 -10.41 29.72 16.79
CA GLU A 63 -10.25 28.26 16.78
C GLU A 63 -10.52 27.63 15.40
N GLU A 64 -11.54 28.06 14.66
CA GLU A 64 -11.83 27.55 13.30
C GLU A 64 -10.79 28.02 12.28
N ASN A 65 -10.29 29.26 12.42
CA ASN A 65 -9.32 29.84 11.50
C ASN A 65 -7.95 29.12 11.53
N ASN A 66 -7.56 28.53 12.65
CA ASN A 66 -6.30 27.79 12.75
C ASN A 66 -6.39 26.39 12.13
N ALA A 67 -7.52 25.69 12.31
CA ALA A 67 -7.77 24.40 11.67
C ALA A 67 -7.98 24.55 10.16
N GLY A 68 -8.72 25.58 9.74
CA GLY A 68 -8.97 25.91 8.33
C GLY A 68 -7.69 26.24 7.56
N ASN A 69 -6.77 27.02 8.14
CA ASN A 69 -5.49 27.32 7.49
C ASN A 69 -4.54 26.12 7.40
N ALA A 70 -4.53 25.25 8.41
CA ALA A 70 -3.75 24.01 8.39
C ALA A 70 -4.30 22.98 7.37
N ALA A 71 -5.62 22.87 7.27
CA ALA A 71 -6.31 22.06 6.27
C ALA A 71 -6.10 22.63 4.86
N ALA A 72 -6.21 23.94 4.66
CA ALA A 72 -6.00 24.61 3.37
C ALA A 72 -4.56 24.43 2.86
N ALA A 73 -3.55 24.53 3.73
CA ALA A 73 -2.15 24.28 3.35
C ALA A 73 -1.86 22.81 2.99
N LEU A 74 -2.57 21.86 3.61
CA LEU A 74 -2.52 20.44 3.25
C LEU A 74 -3.24 20.19 1.91
N MET A 75 -4.42 20.78 1.72
CA MET A 75 -5.24 20.68 0.51
C MET A 75 -4.56 21.30 -0.72
N ALA A 76 -3.84 22.42 -0.58
CA ALA A 76 -3.08 23.04 -1.66
C ALA A 76 -1.93 22.16 -2.18
N ARG A 77 -1.40 21.25 -1.35
CA ARG A 77 -0.36 20.27 -1.71
C ARG A 77 -0.91 18.97 -2.28
N LEU A 78 -2.21 18.74 -2.09
CA LEU A 78 -2.95 17.53 -2.46
C LEU A 78 -3.92 17.77 -3.62
N ALA A 79 -3.74 18.85 -4.41
CA ALA A 79 -4.65 19.30 -5.46
C ALA A 79 -5.41 18.13 -6.11
N PRO A 80 -6.69 17.92 -5.74
CA PRO A 80 -7.36 16.67 -6.04
C PRO A 80 -7.53 16.54 -7.55
N LYS A 81 -7.17 15.37 -8.08
CA LYS A 81 -7.63 14.95 -9.40
C LYS A 81 -8.96 14.26 -9.22
N ALA A 82 -9.92 14.57 -10.08
CA ALA A 82 -11.23 13.95 -10.08
C ALA A 82 -11.40 13.10 -11.34
N LYS A 83 -11.96 11.91 -11.18
CA LYS A 83 -12.34 11.07 -12.30
C LYS A 83 -13.73 11.47 -12.79
N VAL A 84 -13.79 12.09 -13.97
CA VAL A 84 -14.99 12.69 -14.57
C VAL A 84 -15.42 11.89 -15.80
N LEU A 85 -16.73 11.78 -16.04
CA LEU A 85 -17.28 11.23 -17.27
C LEU A 85 -17.58 12.40 -18.23
N ARG A 86 -16.84 12.48 -19.33
CA ARG A 86 -17.01 13.51 -20.37
C ARG A 86 -16.99 12.88 -21.74
N ASP A 87 -17.86 13.34 -22.62
CA ASP A 87 -18.02 12.80 -23.98
C ASP A 87 -18.25 11.26 -24.00
N GLY A 88 -18.87 10.71 -22.94
CA GLY A 88 -19.09 9.27 -22.76
C GLY A 88 -17.88 8.46 -22.30
N GLU A 89 -16.72 9.09 -22.08
CA GLU A 89 -15.48 8.44 -21.63
C GLU A 89 -15.03 8.92 -20.24
N TRP A 90 -14.46 8.01 -19.47
CA TRP A 90 -13.95 8.30 -18.14
C TRP A 90 -12.54 8.87 -18.21
N ASN A 91 -12.40 10.15 -17.86
CA ASN A 91 -11.14 10.88 -17.88
C ASN A 91 -10.75 11.34 -16.46
N GLU A 92 -9.46 11.60 -16.25
CA GLU A 92 -8.94 12.14 -14.98
C GLU A 92 -8.52 13.58 -15.20
N ASP A 93 -9.23 14.52 -14.56
CA ASP A 93 -9.02 15.96 -14.73
C ASP A 93 -8.77 16.63 -13.36
N ASP A 94 -8.25 17.85 -13.39
CA ASP A 94 -8.04 18.64 -12.18
C ASP A 94 -9.41 19.00 -11.54
N ALA A 95 -9.57 18.77 -10.24
CA ALA A 95 -10.82 19.07 -9.54
C ALA A 95 -11.23 20.55 -9.64
N THR A 96 -10.28 21.44 -9.92
CA THR A 96 -10.57 22.87 -10.15
C THR A 96 -11.34 23.15 -11.45
N ARG A 97 -11.38 22.20 -12.37
CA ARG A 97 -12.12 22.28 -13.65
C ARG A 97 -13.49 21.59 -13.61
N LEU A 98 -13.93 21.14 -12.44
CA LEU A 98 -15.27 20.58 -12.27
C LEU A 98 -16.34 21.67 -12.39
N VAL A 99 -17.47 21.32 -13.00
CA VAL A 99 -18.63 22.21 -13.14
C VAL A 99 -19.92 21.54 -12.66
N PRO A 100 -20.92 22.31 -12.20
CA PRO A 100 -22.23 21.76 -11.86
C PRO A 100 -22.81 20.92 -13.01
N GLY A 101 -23.23 19.68 -12.71
CA GLY A 101 -23.72 18.71 -13.69
C GLY A 101 -22.68 17.71 -14.20
N ASP A 102 -21.40 17.81 -13.81
CA ASP A 102 -20.39 16.77 -14.08
C ASP A 102 -20.77 15.46 -13.35
N ILE A 103 -20.60 14.32 -14.05
CA ILE A 103 -20.69 13.00 -13.43
C ILE A 103 -19.29 12.60 -12.97
N ILE A 104 -19.14 12.40 -11.66
CA ILE A 104 -17.87 12.02 -11.05
C ILE A 104 -17.91 10.59 -10.52
N SER A 105 -16.82 9.84 -10.69
CA SER A 105 -16.63 8.54 -10.07
C SER A 105 -15.77 8.74 -8.82
N ILE A 106 -16.41 8.60 -7.66
CA ILE A 106 -15.73 8.63 -6.37
C ILE A 106 -15.48 7.19 -5.97
N LYS A 107 -14.21 6.81 -5.88
CA LYS A 107 -13.80 5.55 -5.25
C LYS A 107 -13.63 5.77 -3.76
N LEU A 108 -13.68 4.66 -3.03
CA LEU A 108 -13.42 4.68 -1.60
C LEU A 108 -12.00 5.23 -1.35
N GLY A 109 -11.90 6.37 -0.64
CA GLY A 109 -10.65 7.07 -0.38
C GLY A 109 -10.33 8.25 -1.29
N ASP A 110 -11.19 8.55 -2.28
CA ASP A 110 -11.11 9.81 -3.03
C ASP A 110 -11.69 10.96 -2.18
N ILE A 111 -11.08 12.14 -2.26
CA ILE A 111 -11.62 13.36 -1.64
C ILE A 111 -12.79 13.83 -2.50
N VAL A 112 -13.98 13.99 -1.90
CA VAL A 112 -15.16 14.51 -2.61
C VAL A 112 -14.87 15.95 -3.05
N PRO A 113 -14.79 16.23 -4.36
CA PRO A 113 -14.21 17.48 -4.87
C PRO A 113 -15.20 18.65 -4.97
N ALA A 114 -16.49 18.38 -4.86
CA ALA A 114 -17.60 19.34 -4.84
C ALA A 114 -18.84 18.66 -4.24
N ASP A 115 -19.84 19.43 -3.83
CA ASP A 115 -21.14 18.90 -3.41
C ASP A 115 -21.73 18.05 -4.55
N ALA A 116 -22.05 16.78 -4.24
CA ALA A 116 -22.39 15.79 -5.25
C ALA A 116 -23.56 14.91 -4.78
N ARG A 117 -24.42 14.56 -5.73
CA ARG A 117 -25.55 13.65 -5.50
C ARG A 117 -25.17 12.22 -5.87
N LEU A 118 -25.38 11.29 -4.93
CA LEU A 118 -25.08 9.87 -5.15
C LEU A 118 -26.03 9.28 -6.19
N LEU A 119 -25.48 8.80 -7.31
CA LEU A 119 -26.25 8.13 -8.37
C LEU A 119 -26.44 6.64 -8.07
N ASN A 120 -25.39 5.94 -7.61
CA ASN A 120 -25.38 4.53 -7.24
C ASN A 120 -24.25 4.28 -6.21
N GLY A 121 -24.49 3.53 -5.13
CA GLY A 121 -23.45 3.13 -4.18
C GLY A 121 -23.95 2.64 -2.81
N ASP A 122 -23.08 1.95 -2.07
CA ASP A 122 -23.34 1.50 -0.70
C ASP A 122 -23.06 2.64 0.32
N PRO A 123 -23.85 2.76 1.41
CA PRO A 123 -23.67 3.81 2.42
C PRO A 123 -22.36 3.66 3.23
N LEU A 124 -21.78 4.80 3.64
CA LEU A 124 -20.52 4.91 4.39
C LEU A 124 -20.64 4.42 5.85
N LYS A 125 -19.58 3.78 6.38
CA LYS A 125 -19.57 3.16 7.72
C LYS A 125 -19.60 4.14 8.91
N ILE A 126 -19.15 5.39 8.75
CA ILE A 126 -19.05 6.38 9.85
C ILE A 126 -20.43 6.73 10.43
N ASP A 127 -21.44 6.78 9.56
CA ASP A 127 -22.81 7.08 9.99
C ASP A 127 -23.32 6.05 10.98
N GLN A 128 -22.85 4.79 10.93
CA GLN A 128 -23.36 3.74 11.80
C GLN A 128 -22.98 3.95 13.28
N VAL A 129 -21.77 4.43 13.57
CA VAL A 129 -21.31 4.64 14.96
C VAL A 129 -21.95 5.91 15.55
N LEU A 130 -21.94 7.01 14.79
CA LEU A 130 -22.59 8.25 15.20
C LEU A 130 -24.11 8.06 15.38
N THR A 131 -24.74 7.32 14.48
CA THR A 131 -26.17 6.96 14.60
C THR A 131 -26.42 6.04 15.78
N SER A 132 -25.51 5.10 16.10
CA SER A 132 -25.67 4.22 17.26
C SER A 132 -25.58 4.98 18.59
N ILE A 133 -24.62 5.90 18.72
CA ILE A 133 -24.49 6.76 19.91
C ILE A 133 -25.66 7.73 19.99
N GLY A 134 -26.04 8.36 18.87
CA GLY A 134 -27.22 9.22 18.77
C GLY A 134 -28.49 8.50 19.19
N ASN A 135 -28.70 7.27 18.70
CA ASN A 135 -29.84 6.43 19.07
C ASN A 135 -29.81 6.06 20.55
N PHE A 136 -28.65 5.75 21.11
CA PHE A 136 -28.52 5.49 22.55
C PHE A 136 -28.90 6.71 23.39
N CYS A 137 -28.42 7.91 23.02
CA CYS A 137 -28.79 9.16 23.69
C CYS A 137 -30.29 9.44 23.57
N ILE A 138 -30.86 9.34 22.37
CA ILE A 138 -32.31 9.57 22.13
C ILE A 138 -33.15 8.60 22.94
N CYS A 139 -32.82 7.30 22.93
CA CYS A 139 -33.52 6.29 23.73
C CYS A 139 -33.40 6.58 25.24
N SER A 140 -32.22 6.97 25.71
CA SER A 140 -32.00 7.32 27.13
C SER A 140 -32.81 8.54 27.55
N ILE A 141 -32.87 9.57 26.70
CA ILE A 141 -33.70 10.76 26.93
C ILE A 141 -35.18 10.38 26.94
N ALA A 142 -35.65 9.58 25.98
CA ALA A 142 -37.03 9.15 25.91
C ALA A 142 -37.46 8.35 27.15
N VAL A 143 -36.60 7.45 27.62
CA VAL A 143 -36.84 6.70 28.87
C VAL A 143 -36.84 7.63 30.08
N GLY A 144 -35.88 8.56 30.17
CA GLY A 144 -35.81 9.56 31.24
C GLY A 144 -37.06 10.46 31.29
N MET A 145 -37.49 10.97 30.13
CA MET A 145 -38.70 11.77 29.99
C MET A 145 -39.94 10.98 30.42
N LEU A 146 -40.05 9.71 30.02
CA LEU A 146 -41.17 8.85 30.42
C LEU A 146 -41.22 8.65 31.94
N ILE A 147 -40.07 8.37 32.57
CA ILE A 147 -39.96 8.21 34.02
C ILE A 147 -40.34 9.51 34.73
N GLU A 148 -39.84 10.66 34.28
CA GLU A 148 -40.18 11.95 34.87
C GLU A 148 -41.66 12.28 34.76
N ILE A 149 -42.29 12.02 33.60
CA ILE A 149 -43.73 12.20 33.41
C ILE A 149 -44.50 11.35 34.45
N ILE A 150 -44.13 10.08 34.61
CA ILE A 150 -44.78 9.20 35.59
C ILE A 150 -44.60 9.74 37.01
N VAL A 151 -43.38 10.13 37.41
CA VAL A 151 -43.11 10.61 38.77
C VAL A 151 -43.80 11.94 39.07
N ILE A 152 -43.76 12.90 38.14
CA ILE A 152 -44.29 14.25 38.35
C ILE A 152 -45.83 14.25 38.38
N TYR A 153 -46.45 13.54 37.44
CA TYR A 153 -47.91 13.56 37.27
C TYR A 153 -48.62 12.49 38.10
N ALA A 154 -48.06 11.29 38.26
CA ALA A 154 -48.73 10.22 39.01
C ALA A 154 -48.45 10.27 40.52
N LEU A 155 -47.24 10.67 40.96
CA LEU A 155 -46.87 10.64 42.38
C LEU A 155 -47.00 12.01 43.08
N HIS A 156 -46.60 13.10 42.42
CA HIS A 156 -46.50 14.42 43.06
C HIS A 156 -47.60 15.43 42.68
N GLN A 157 -48.48 15.13 41.72
CA GLN A 157 -49.55 16.01 41.22
C GLN A 157 -49.11 17.47 41.01
N ARG A 158 -47.93 17.68 40.41
CA ARG A 158 -47.39 19.03 40.17
C ARG A 158 -48.13 19.74 39.02
N PRO A 159 -48.15 21.08 39.00
CA PRO A 159 -48.74 21.84 37.91
C PRO A 159 -48.01 21.59 36.58
N TYR A 160 -48.79 21.45 35.50
CA TYR A 160 -48.34 21.05 34.15
C TYR A 160 -47.17 21.87 33.59
N ARG A 161 -47.10 23.17 33.91
CA ARG A 161 -46.01 24.04 33.44
C ARG A 161 -44.63 23.60 33.95
N VAL A 162 -44.55 23.23 35.24
CA VAL A 162 -43.29 22.79 35.86
C VAL A 162 -42.83 21.44 35.29
N GLY A 163 -43.78 20.57 34.91
CA GLY A 163 -43.46 19.31 34.24
C GLY A 163 -42.85 19.52 32.85
N ILE A 164 -43.35 20.48 32.07
CA ILE A 164 -42.78 20.82 30.76
C ILE A 164 -41.37 21.37 30.89
N ASP A 165 -41.13 22.27 31.85
CA ASP A 165 -39.82 22.89 32.05
C ASP A 165 -38.73 21.83 32.34
N ASN A 166 -39.04 20.83 33.17
CA ASN A 166 -38.11 19.73 33.46
C ASN A 166 -37.80 18.87 32.23
N LEU A 167 -38.83 18.53 31.45
CA LEU A 167 -38.67 17.77 30.21
C LEU A 167 -37.83 18.52 29.17
N LEU A 168 -37.99 19.84 29.10
CA LEU A 168 -37.21 20.69 28.21
C LEU A 168 -35.73 20.72 28.61
N VAL A 169 -35.43 20.81 29.91
CA VAL A 169 -34.05 20.77 30.43
C VAL A 169 -33.38 19.44 30.07
N LEU A 170 -34.10 18.32 30.21
CA LEU A 170 -33.57 16.99 29.84
C LEU A 170 -33.31 16.87 28.33
N LEU A 171 -34.16 17.48 27.50
CA LEU A 171 -34.02 17.45 26.05
C LEU A 171 -32.87 18.34 25.55
N ILE A 172 -32.75 19.57 26.09
CA ILE A 172 -31.65 20.50 25.73
C ILE A 172 -30.29 19.96 26.22
N GLY A 173 -30.24 19.40 27.43
CA GLY A 173 -29.00 18.86 28.00
C GLY A 173 -28.62 17.47 27.46
N GLY A 174 -29.59 16.69 27.00
CA GLY A 174 -29.39 15.29 26.62
C GLY A 174 -28.85 15.07 25.22
N ILE A 175 -29.15 15.96 24.26
CA ILE A 175 -28.72 15.79 22.87
C ILE A 175 -27.28 16.29 22.71
N PRO A 176 -26.31 15.42 22.37
CA PRO A 176 -24.91 15.82 22.27
C PRO A 176 -24.60 16.46 20.91
N ILE A 177 -25.17 17.63 20.63
CA ILE A 177 -25.05 18.35 19.34
C ILE A 177 -23.59 18.62 18.96
N ALA A 178 -22.72 18.83 19.96
CA ALA A 178 -21.30 19.11 19.72
C ALA A 178 -20.45 17.89 19.33
N MET A 179 -20.94 16.65 19.55
CA MET A 179 -20.12 15.44 19.41
C MET A 179 -19.61 15.21 17.97
N PRO A 180 -20.44 15.32 16.89
CA PRO A 180 -19.95 15.13 15.53
C PRO A 180 -18.88 16.17 15.14
N THR A 181 -19.06 17.43 15.55
CA THR A 181 -18.11 18.52 15.29
C THR A 181 -16.78 18.26 15.99
N VAL A 182 -16.80 17.89 17.27
CA VAL A 182 -15.58 17.63 18.05
C VAL A 182 -14.79 16.44 17.47
N LEU A 183 -15.48 15.36 17.09
CA LEU A 183 -14.85 14.20 16.46
C LEU A 183 -14.19 14.57 15.12
N SER A 184 -14.90 15.29 14.25
CA SER A 184 -14.40 15.73 12.95
C SER A 184 -13.14 16.60 13.09
N VAL A 185 -13.18 17.60 13.97
CA VAL A 185 -12.03 18.49 14.25
C VAL A 185 -10.86 17.70 14.82
N THR A 186 -11.10 16.78 15.74
CA THR A 186 -10.05 15.95 16.34
C THR A 186 -9.37 15.07 15.30
N MET A 187 -10.13 14.44 14.40
CA MET A 187 -9.59 13.64 13.29
C MET A 187 -8.78 14.49 12.30
N ALA A 188 -9.25 15.70 11.97
CA ALA A 188 -8.53 16.63 11.09
C ALA A 188 -7.17 17.05 11.68
N ILE A 189 -7.15 17.40 12.98
CA ILE A 189 -5.92 17.74 13.70
C ILE A 189 -4.98 16.52 13.78
N GLY A 190 -5.53 15.33 14.05
CA GLY A 190 -4.78 14.08 14.08
C GLY A 190 -4.10 13.76 12.74
N SER A 191 -4.86 13.85 11.65
CA SER A 191 -4.36 13.69 10.28
C SER A 191 -3.23 14.69 9.96
N HIS A 192 -3.40 15.96 10.35
CA HIS A 192 -2.37 16.97 10.16
C HIS A 192 -1.08 16.66 10.95
N ARG A 193 -1.20 16.20 12.19
CA ARG A 193 -0.04 15.78 13.01
C ARG A 193 0.68 14.57 12.43
N LEU A 194 -0.04 13.57 11.92
CA LEU A 194 0.55 12.42 11.23
C LEU A 194 1.30 12.85 9.97
N ALA A 195 0.73 13.77 9.19
CA ALA A 195 1.39 14.31 8.00
C ALA A 195 2.69 15.06 8.34
N GLN A 196 2.72 15.82 9.44
CA GLN A 196 3.96 16.44 9.95
C GLN A 196 5.02 15.42 10.36
N GLN A 197 4.60 14.22 10.78
CA GLN A 197 5.49 13.09 11.11
C GLN A 197 5.86 12.24 9.88
N GLY A 198 5.37 12.58 8.68
CA GLY A 198 5.68 11.89 7.42
C GLY A 198 4.75 10.72 7.09
N ALA A 199 3.64 10.56 7.81
CA ALA A 199 2.60 9.57 7.53
C ALA A 199 1.35 10.27 6.97
N ILE A 200 1.01 9.99 5.71
CA ILE A 200 -0.17 10.60 5.07
C ILE A 200 -1.34 9.64 5.16
N THR A 201 -2.41 10.07 5.84
CA THR A 201 -3.68 9.37 5.87
C THR A 201 -4.58 9.85 4.73
N LYS A 202 -4.90 8.96 3.78
CA LYS A 202 -5.87 9.27 2.71
C LYS A 202 -7.30 9.37 3.22
N ARG A 203 -7.62 8.62 4.28
CA ARG A 203 -8.94 8.61 4.94
C ARG A 203 -8.79 9.05 6.38
N MET A 204 -9.64 9.95 6.85
CA MET A 204 -9.62 10.39 8.25
C MET A 204 -10.02 9.25 9.21
N THR A 205 -10.86 8.31 8.75
CA THR A 205 -11.24 7.10 9.51
C THR A 205 -10.09 6.12 9.74
N ALA A 206 -9.03 6.19 8.92
CA ALA A 206 -7.88 5.30 9.09
C ALA A 206 -7.18 5.50 10.44
N ILE A 207 -7.35 6.66 11.08
CA ILE A 207 -6.80 6.95 12.41
C ILE A 207 -7.43 6.04 13.46
N GLU A 208 -8.73 5.75 13.35
CA GLU A 208 -9.45 4.85 14.26
C GLU A 208 -9.01 3.40 14.06
N GLU A 209 -8.96 2.95 12.80
CA GLU A 209 -8.50 1.60 12.44
C GLU A 209 -7.05 1.39 12.92
N MET A 210 -6.17 2.38 12.73
CA MET A 210 -4.79 2.35 13.19
C MET A 210 -4.67 2.32 14.73
N ALA A 211 -5.58 2.99 15.44
CA ALA A 211 -5.62 2.95 16.89
C ALA A 211 -6.09 1.59 17.44
N GLY A 212 -6.95 0.88 16.70
CA GLY A 212 -7.43 -0.46 17.04
C GLY A 212 -6.52 -1.60 16.56
N MET A 213 -5.50 -1.31 15.75
CA MET A 213 -4.61 -2.31 15.16
C MET A 213 -3.91 -3.16 16.22
N ASP A 214 -4.02 -4.48 16.11
CA ASP A 214 -3.39 -5.45 17.01
C ASP A 214 -2.42 -6.39 16.29
N VAL A 215 -2.49 -6.49 14.96
CA VAL A 215 -1.56 -7.28 14.15
C VAL A 215 -1.01 -6.43 12.99
N LEU A 216 0.31 -6.38 12.86
CA LEU A 216 1.00 -5.72 11.75
C LEU A 216 1.76 -6.74 10.89
N CYS A 217 1.23 -7.05 9.72
CA CYS A 217 1.87 -7.84 8.69
C CYS A 217 2.85 -6.98 7.89
N SER A 218 4.15 -7.10 8.15
CA SER A 218 5.16 -6.26 7.48
C SER A 218 5.94 -7.03 6.42
N ASP A 219 6.02 -6.50 5.19
CA ASP A 219 6.94 -7.06 4.19
C ASP A 219 8.40 -6.84 4.62
N LYS A 220 9.22 -7.87 4.52
CA LYS A 220 10.65 -7.75 4.83
C LYS A 220 11.35 -6.76 3.90
N THR A 221 11.21 -6.95 2.59
CA THR A 221 12.00 -6.18 1.62
C THR A 221 11.41 -4.79 1.50
N GLY A 222 12.24 -3.75 1.60
CA GLY A 222 11.79 -2.37 1.46
C GLY A 222 11.11 -1.78 2.70
N THR A 223 10.49 -2.58 3.58
CA THR A 223 9.97 -2.09 4.87
C THR A 223 10.95 -2.35 6.02
N LEU A 224 11.21 -3.61 6.38
CA LEU A 224 12.10 -3.95 7.50
C LEU A 224 13.59 -3.82 7.13
N THR A 225 13.89 -3.89 5.84
CA THR A 225 15.24 -3.73 5.29
C THR A 225 15.35 -2.49 4.42
N LEU A 226 16.58 -2.08 4.14
CA LEU A 226 16.85 -0.89 3.32
C LEU A 226 16.65 -1.12 1.82
N ASN A 227 16.44 -2.37 1.37
CA ASN A 227 16.44 -2.77 -0.03
C ASN A 227 17.69 -2.25 -0.78
N LYS A 228 18.81 -2.18 -0.05
CA LYS A 228 20.14 -1.79 -0.54
C LYS A 228 21.04 -2.99 -0.40
N LEU A 229 20.93 -3.87 -1.38
CA LEU A 229 21.66 -5.12 -1.39
C LEU A 229 23.16 -4.84 -1.46
N THR A 230 23.92 -5.64 -0.72
CA THR A 230 25.38 -5.62 -0.71
C THR A 230 25.88 -7.06 -0.87
N VAL A 231 27.06 -7.22 -1.43
CA VAL A 231 27.68 -8.54 -1.61
C VAL A 231 29.05 -8.51 -0.97
N ASP A 232 29.38 -9.54 -0.21
CA ASP A 232 30.72 -9.72 0.34
C ASP A 232 31.54 -10.63 -0.60
N LYS A 233 32.56 -10.06 -1.24
CA LYS A 233 33.45 -10.81 -2.15
C LYS A 233 34.11 -12.01 -1.47
N ASN A 234 34.41 -11.93 -0.18
CA ASN A 234 35.11 -13.01 0.53
C ASN A 234 34.25 -14.28 0.64
N LEU A 235 32.93 -14.11 0.63
CA LEU A 235 31.97 -15.20 0.79
C LEU A 235 31.54 -15.84 -0.52
N ILE A 236 31.95 -15.31 -1.67
CA ILE A 236 31.66 -15.89 -2.99
C ILE A 236 32.29 -17.29 -3.08
N GLU A 237 31.48 -18.27 -3.48
CA GLU A 237 31.88 -19.66 -3.68
C GLU A 237 31.91 -19.97 -5.18
N VAL A 238 33.09 -20.38 -5.67
CA VAL A 238 33.33 -20.65 -7.10
C VAL A 238 33.33 -22.16 -7.36
N PHE A 239 32.70 -22.57 -8.45
CA PHE A 239 32.55 -23.96 -8.88
C PHE A 239 33.34 -24.26 -10.17
N ALA A 240 33.44 -23.28 -11.07
CA ALA A 240 34.23 -23.39 -12.29
C ALA A 240 35.74 -23.38 -12.02
N LYS A 241 36.51 -24.20 -12.76
CA LYS A 241 37.97 -24.25 -12.64
C LYS A 241 38.60 -23.08 -13.38
N GLY A 242 39.61 -22.44 -12.78
CA GLY A 242 40.34 -21.34 -13.41
C GLY A 242 39.58 -20.01 -13.47
N VAL A 243 38.51 -19.86 -12.69
CA VAL A 243 37.79 -18.59 -12.54
C VAL A 243 38.09 -18.03 -11.16
N ASP A 244 38.53 -16.78 -11.08
CA ASP A 244 38.72 -16.07 -9.82
C ASP A 244 37.43 -15.35 -9.40
N LYS A 245 37.42 -14.79 -8.19
CA LYS A 245 36.24 -14.10 -7.65
C LYS A 245 35.96 -12.78 -8.37
N ASP A 246 36.99 -12.10 -8.87
CA ASP A 246 36.82 -10.83 -9.59
C ASP A 246 36.19 -11.04 -10.97
N MET A 247 36.54 -12.12 -11.67
CA MET A 247 35.90 -12.53 -12.91
C MET A 247 34.45 -12.93 -12.67
N VAL A 248 34.12 -13.59 -11.54
CA VAL A 248 32.72 -13.87 -11.18
C VAL A 248 31.91 -12.58 -11.06
N VAL A 249 32.45 -11.58 -10.34
CA VAL A 249 31.80 -10.28 -10.18
C VAL A 249 31.63 -9.59 -11.54
N LEU A 250 32.65 -9.66 -12.40
CA LEU A 250 32.58 -9.11 -13.77
C LEU A 250 31.50 -9.81 -14.61
N LEU A 251 31.42 -11.14 -14.57
CA LEU A 251 30.39 -11.91 -15.29
C LEU A 251 28.98 -11.58 -14.79
N ALA A 252 28.81 -11.44 -13.48
CA ALA A 252 27.55 -11.03 -12.87
C ALA A 252 27.17 -9.59 -13.27
N ALA A 253 28.14 -8.67 -13.28
CA ALA A 253 27.93 -7.28 -13.70
C ALA A 253 27.61 -7.18 -15.19
N ARG A 254 28.24 -8.01 -16.04
CA ARG A 254 27.88 -8.15 -17.46
C ARG A 254 26.42 -8.59 -17.62
N ALA A 255 25.96 -9.57 -16.85
CA ALA A 255 24.56 -10.01 -16.84
C ALA A 255 23.58 -9.02 -16.16
N SER A 256 24.04 -7.85 -15.71
CA SER A 256 23.24 -6.79 -15.08
C SER A 256 22.97 -5.65 -16.07
N ARG A 257 21.87 -4.93 -15.88
CA ARG A 257 21.63 -3.65 -16.55
C ARG A 257 22.58 -2.59 -15.98
N THR A 258 23.10 -1.73 -16.84
CA THR A 258 23.90 -0.56 -16.45
C THR A 258 23.06 0.69 -16.25
N GLU A 259 21.86 0.73 -16.86
CA GLU A 259 20.92 1.83 -16.81
C GLU A 259 19.60 1.35 -16.19
N ASN A 260 18.93 2.24 -15.44
CA ASN A 260 17.68 1.96 -14.73
C ASN A 260 17.73 0.62 -13.95
N GLN A 261 18.67 0.57 -13.00
CA GLN A 261 19.06 -0.66 -12.33
C GLN A 261 18.06 -1.09 -11.26
N ASP A 262 17.77 -2.38 -11.23
CA ASP A 262 17.15 -3.02 -10.08
C ASP A 262 18.13 -3.04 -8.89
N ALA A 263 17.62 -3.23 -7.66
CA ALA A 263 18.46 -3.24 -6.45
C ALA A 263 19.59 -4.31 -6.51
N ILE A 264 19.33 -5.46 -7.12
CA ILE A 264 20.34 -6.52 -7.33
C ILE A 264 21.39 -6.07 -8.34
N ASP A 265 20.96 -5.45 -9.44
CA ASP A 265 21.84 -4.99 -10.53
C ASP A 265 22.78 -3.89 -10.02
N GLY A 266 22.24 -2.91 -9.30
CA GLY A 266 23.03 -1.86 -8.65
C GLY A 266 24.02 -2.40 -7.62
N ALA A 267 23.63 -3.40 -6.83
CA ALA A 267 24.51 -4.03 -5.85
C ALA A 267 25.70 -4.74 -6.50
N ILE A 268 25.50 -5.42 -7.63
CA ILE A 268 26.56 -6.13 -8.35
C ILE A 268 27.45 -5.15 -9.10
N VAL A 269 26.87 -4.17 -9.80
CA VAL A 269 27.63 -3.18 -10.57
C VAL A 269 28.47 -2.29 -9.65
N SER A 270 27.99 -1.96 -8.45
CA SER A 270 28.77 -1.22 -7.44
C SER A 270 29.91 -2.02 -6.80
N MET A 271 30.02 -3.34 -7.03
CA MET A 271 31.19 -4.12 -6.62
C MET A 271 32.41 -3.90 -7.52
N LEU A 272 32.19 -3.37 -8.73
CA LEU A 272 33.27 -3.02 -9.64
C LEU A 272 33.87 -1.67 -9.22
N PRO A 273 35.20 -1.48 -9.34
CA PRO A 273 35.83 -0.18 -9.10
C PRO A 273 35.25 0.94 -9.98
N ASP A 274 34.94 0.61 -11.23
CA ASP A 274 34.26 1.50 -12.17
C ASP A 274 33.10 0.73 -12.85
N PRO A 275 31.84 1.21 -12.77
CA PRO A 275 30.70 0.61 -13.47
C PRO A 275 30.92 0.39 -14.97
N LYS A 276 31.78 1.19 -15.63
CA LYS A 276 32.10 1.05 -17.06
C LYS A 276 32.77 -0.28 -17.39
N GLN A 277 33.50 -0.88 -16.45
CA GLN A 277 34.14 -2.18 -16.63
C GLN A 277 33.13 -3.29 -16.96
N ALA A 278 31.86 -3.13 -16.57
CA ALA A 278 30.80 -4.09 -16.89
C ALA A 278 30.54 -4.23 -18.41
N ARG A 279 30.96 -3.25 -19.23
CA ARG A 279 30.81 -3.26 -20.69
C ARG A 279 32.12 -3.00 -21.45
N GLU A 280 33.23 -2.89 -20.74
CA GLU A 280 34.55 -2.68 -21.35
C GLU A 280 35.01 -3.94 -22.10
N GLY A 281 35.57 -3.74 -23.30
CA GLY A 281 36.11 -4.81 -24.15
C GLY A 281 35.06 -5.77 -24.71
N ILE A 282 33.77 -5.45 -24.64
CA ILE A 282 32.70 -6.31 -25.17
C ILE A 282 31.70 -5.53 -26.03
N LYS A 283 31.23 -6.18 -27.09
CA LYS A 283 30.10 -5.68 -27.89
C LYS A 283 28.84 -6.41 -27.47
N GLU A 284 27.91 -5.70 -26.86
CA GLU A 284 26.60 -6.20 -26.49
C GLU A 284 25.78 -6.54 -27.76
N VAL A 285 25.22 -7.76 -27.79
CA VAL A 285 24.38 -8.25 -28.90
C VAL A 285 22.92 -8.29 -28.48
N HIS A 286 22.64 -8.90 -27.32
CA HIS A 286 21.29 -9.01 -26.80
C HIS A 286 21.28 -9.18 -25.29
N PHE A 287 20.42 -8.42 -24.61
CA PHE A 287 20.12 -8.57 -23.20
C PHE A 287 18.74 -9.20 -22.98
N LEU A 288 18.70 -10.34 -22.30
CA LEU A 288 17.48 -10.99 -21.85
C LEU A 288 17.09 -10.42 -20.48
N PRO A 289 15.99 -9.66 -20.38
CA PRO A 289 15.54 -9.04 -19.14
C PRO A 289 14.99 -10.07 -18.15
N PHE A 290 14.84 -9.65 -16.88
CA PHE A 290 14.29 -10.51 -15.84
C PHE A 290 12.81 -10.81 -16.15
N ASN A 291 12.46 -12.09 -16.04
CA ASN A 291 11.09 -12.56 -16.14
C ASN A 291 10.76 -13.35 -14.85
N PRO A 292 9.63 -13.07 -14.16
CA PRO A 292 9.23 -13.81 -12.95
C PRO A 292 9.13 -15.32 -13.12
N THR A 293 8.85 -15.80 -14.34
CA THR A 293 8.79 -17.24 -14.65
C THR A 293 10.20 -17.84 -14.75
N ASP A 294 11.10 -17.20 -15.49
CA ASP A 294 12.46 -17.70 -15.75
C ASP A 294 13.44 -17.41 -14.59
N LYS A 295 13.12 -16.40 -13.77
CA LYS A 295 13.89 -15.90 -12.62
C LYS A 295 15.38 -15.68 -12.90
N ARG A 296 15.73 -15.27 -14.12
CA ARG A 296 17.10 -15.00 -14.56
C ARG A 296 17.18 -13.85 -15.54
N THR A 297 18.37 -13.27 -15.65
CA THR A 297 18.77 -12.37 -16.73
C THR A 297 19.93 -12.98 -17.50
N ALA A 298 20.13 -12.57 -18.74
CA ALA A 298 21.29 -13.00 -19.51
C ALA A 298 21.79 -11.90 -20.45
N LEU A 299 23.10 -11.84 -20.67
CA LEU A 299 23.71 -10.99 -21.67
C LEU A 299 24.44 -11.88 -22.69
N THR A 300 24.15 -11.69 -23.97
CA THR A 300 24.93 -12.22 -25.08
C THR A 300 25.82 -11.12 -25.63
N TYR A 301 27.13 -11.38 -25.70
CA TYR A 301 28.13 -10.41 -26.13
C TYR A 301 29.23 -11.06 -26.96
N ILE A 302 29.92 -10.25 -27.74
CA ILE A 302 31.13 -10.63 -28.49
C ILE A 302 32.32 -10.03 -27.76
N ASP A 303 33.34 -10.84 -27.49
CA ASP A 303 34.59 -10.39 -26.86
C ASP A 303 35.56 -9.75 -27.88
N GLU A 304 36.69 -9.22 -27.41
CA GLU A 304 37.72 -8.62 -28.27
C GLU A 304 38.35 -9.62 -29.27
N ALA A 305 38.28 -10.92 -28.97
CA ALA A 305 38.75 -11.98 -29.85
C ALA A 305 37.73 -12.36 -30.93
N GLY A 306 36.57 -11.69 -30.97
CA GLY A 306 35.49 -11.95 -31.93
C GLY A 306 34.65 -13.18 -31.60
N LYS A 307 34.80 -13.75 -30.40
CA LYS A 307 34.09 -14.94 -29.95
C LYS A 307 32.84 -14.55 -29.16
N MET A 308 31.73 -15.23 -29.46
CA MET A 308 30.45 -14.95 -28.83
C MET A 308 30.29 -15.74 -27.54
N HIS A 309 29.94 -15.03 -26.47
CA HIS A 309 29.70 -15.58 -25.14
C HIS A 309 28.32 -15.18 -24.65
N ARG A 310 27.76 -15.99 -23.76
CA ARG A 310 26.52 -15.69 -23.06
C ARG A 310 26.72 -15.93 -21.57
N VAL A 311 26.33 -14.95 -20.77
CA VAL A 311 26.40 -15.00 -19.31
C VAL A 311 25.01 -14.82 -18.74
N SER A 312 24.71 -15.54 -17.67
CA SER A 312 23.41 -15.45 -17.01
C SER A 312 23.58 -15.38 -15.50
N LYS A 313 22.67 -14.66 -14.86
CA LYS A 313 22.52 -14.64 -13.41
C LYS A 313 21.05 -14.81 -13.05
N GLY A 314 20.77 -15.38 -11.88
CA GLY A 314 19.39 -15.60 -11.46
C GLY A 314 19.27 -16.42 -10.19
N ALA A 315 18.05 -16.91 -9.95
CA ALA A 315 17.78 -17.83 -8.86
C ALA A 315 18.70 -19.07 -8.98
N PRO A 316 19.39 -19.48 -7.91
CA PRO A 316 20.36 -20.57 -7.96
C PRO A 316 19.83 -21.87 -8.57
N GLU A 317 18.59 -22.26 -8.25
CA GLU A 317 17.94 -23.47 -8.77
C GLU A 317 17.76 -23.40 -10.30
N GLN A 318 17.31 -22.25 -10.81
CA GLN A 318 17.10 -22.03 -12.25
C GLN A 318 18.42 -21.97 -13.04
N ILE A 319 19.48 -21.44 -12.41
CA ILE A 319 20.82 -21.43 -13.00
C ILE A 319 21.47 -22.82 -12.93
N LEU A 320 21.15 -23.61 -11.91
CA LEU A 320 21.62 -24.99 -11.77
C LEU A 320 20.99 -25.92 -12.81
N GLU A 321 19.70 -25.74 -13.12
CA GLU A 321 19.00 -26.49 -14.19
C GLU A 321 19.61 -26.28 -15.59
N LEU A 322 20.23 -25.12 -15.82
CA LEU A 322 20.95 -24.87 -17.08
C LEU A 322 22.25 -25.67 -17.19
N ALA A 323 22.88 -26.00 -16.07
CA ALA A 323 24.26 -26.49 -16.05
C ALA A 323 24.36 -27.93 -16.58
N HIS A 324 25.33 -28.16 -17.47
CA HIS A 324 25.54 -29.48 -18.09
C HIS A 324 25.88 -30.61 -17.09
N ASN A 325 26.44 -30.26 -15.94
CA ASN A 325 26.89 -31.18 -14.90
C ASN A 325 26.04 -31.10 -13.62
N GLN A 326 24.75 -30.71 -13.75
CA GLN A 326 23.80 -30.53 -12.65
C GLN A 326 23.94 -31.59 -11.55
N SER A 327 23.79 -32.87 -11.88
CA SER A 327 23.78 -33.96 -10.89
C SER A 327 25.07 -34.10 -10.08
N ALA A 328 26.21 -33.62 -10.60
CA ALA A 328 27.49 -33.68 -9.90
C ALA A 328 27.70 -32.50 -8.93
N ILE A 329 27.16 -31.32 -9.25
CA ILE A 329 27.37 -30.09 -8.46
C ILE A 329 26.20 -29.76 -7.53
N GLU A 330 25.01 -30.29 -7.80
CA GLU A 330 23.76 -30.00 -7.10
C GLU A 330 23.88 -30.08 -5.58
N ARG A 331 24.39 -31.19 -5.03
CA ARG A 331 24.56 -31.34 -3.58
C ARG A 331 25.45 -30.25 -2.97
N ARG A 332 26.54 -29.89 -3.65
CA ARG A 332 27.47 -28.86 -3.18
C ARG A 332 26.84 -27.47 -3.28
N VAL A 333 26.10 -27.19 -4.35
CA VAL A 333 25.35 -25.94 -4.56
C VAL A 333 24.31 -25.76 -3.45
N HIS A 334 23.47 -26.76 -3.18
CA HIS A 334 22.49 -26.70 -2.09
C HIS A 334 23.15 -26.49 -0.72
N THR A 335 24.26 -27.19 -0.44
CA THR A 335 25.00 -27.00 0.83
C THR A 335 25.46 -25.56 1.03
N VAL A 336 25.92 -24.89 -0.05
CA VAL A 336 26.35 -23.49 0.00
C VAL A 336 25.15 -22.54 0.15
N ILE A 337 24.05 -22.81 -0.56
CA ILE A 337 22.80 -22.04 -0.42
C ILE A 337 22.31 -22.08 1.03
N ASP A 338 22.28 -23.25 1.66
CA ASP A 338 21.89 -23.40 3.05
C ASP A 338 22.84 -22.67 4.01
N LYS A 339 24.16 -22.73 3.73
CA LYS A 339 25.18 -21.99 4.49
C LYS A 339 24.96 -20.47 4.40
N PHE A 340 24.57 -19.95 3.24
CA PHE A 340 24.22 -18.54 3.06
C PHE A 340 22.92 -18.20 3.77
N ALA A 341 21.89 -19.04 3.63
CA ALA A 341 20.59 -18.83 4.23
C ALA A 341 20.64 -18.82 5.76
N ASN A 342 21.43 -19.72 6.37
CA ASN A 342 21.70 -19.75 7.82
C ASN A 342 22.40 -18.49 8.34
N ARG A 343 23.05 -17.72 7.46
CA ARG A 343 23.66 -16.42 7.78
C ARG A 343 22.79 -15.23 7.37
N GLY A 344 21.57 -15.48 6.89
CA GLY A 344 20.63 -14.45 6.43
C GLY A 344 21.02 -13.84 5.08
N LEU A 345 21.79 -14.56 4.27
CA LEU A 345 22.27 -14.12 2.96
C LEU A 345 21.42 -14.80 1.87
N ARG A 346 20.87 -13.99 0.96
CA ARG A 346 20.19 -14.48 -0.25
C ARG A 346 21.26 -14.98 -1.22
N SER A 347 20.97 -16.06 -1.93
CA SER A 347 21.91 -16.65 -2.89
C SER A 347 21.56 -16.23 -4.33
N LEU A 348 22.58 -15.90 -5.14
CA LEU A 348 22.44 -15.62 -6.57
C LEU A 348 23.39 -16.51 -7.37
N GLY A 349 22.87 -17.26 -8.34
CA GLY A 349 23.68 -18.11 -9.22
C GLY A 349 24.19 -17.34 -10.43
N VAL A 350 25.40 -17.68 -10.89
CA VAL A 350 25.98 -17.17 -12.14
C VAL A 350 26.45 -18.34 -13.00
N ALA A 351 26.07 -18.32 -14.27
CA ALA A 351 26.50 -19.28 -15.27
C ALA A 351 27.03 -18.58 -16.53
N ARG A 352 27.87 -19.29 -17.28
CA ARG A 352 28.38 -18.82 -18.58
C ARG A 352 28.32 -19.95 -19.60
N GLN A 353 28.22 -19.58 -20.87
CA GLN A 353 28.38 -20.48 -21.99
C GLN A 353 29.05 -19.75 -23.16
N GLU A 354 29.64 -20.53 -24.05
CA GLU A 354 30.11 -20.06 -25.35
C GLU A 354 29.03 -20.28 -26.41
N VAL A 355 28.98 -19.45 -27.44
CA VAL A 355 28.07 -19.61 -28.59
C VAL A 355 28.89 -19.77 -29.87
N PRO A 356 29.30 -21.01 -30.23
CA PRO A 356 30.22 -21.25 -31.35
C PRO A 356 29.65 -20.89 -32.72
N GLU A 357 28.32 -21.00 -32.89
CA GLU A 357 27.63 -20.70 -34.15
C GLU A 357 27.55 -19.20 -34.47
N GLY A 358 27.90 -18.32 -33.50
CA GLY A 358 27.96 -16.87 -33.71
C GLY A 358 26.61 -16.20 -34.00
N THR A 359 25.49 -16.91 -33.87
CA THR A 359 24.14 -16.40 -34.06
C THR A 359 23.41 -16.24 -32.73
N GLN A 360 22.57 -15.21 -32.64
CA GLN A 360 21.83 -14.89 -31.42
C GLN A 360 20.84 -16.01 -31.02
N GLU A 361 20.18 -16.62 -32.01
CA GLU A 361 19.13 -17.63 -31.81
C GLU A 361 19.69 -19.02 -31.50
N SER A 362 21.00 -19.22 -31.65
CA SER A 362 21.63 -20.49 -31.32
C SER A 362 21.48 -20.79 -29.82
N PRO A 363 21.18 -22.06 -29.45
CA PRO A 363 21.17 -22.49 -28.06
C PRO A 363 22.55 -22.31 -27.41
N GLY A 364 23.63 -22.31 -28.21
CA GLY A 364 25.01 -22.24 -27.74
C GLY A 364 25.53 -23.59 -27.24
N GLY A 365 26.73 -23.56 -26.65
CA GLY A 365 27.33 -24.72 -26.00
C GLY A 365 26.74 -25.01 -24.61
N PRO A 366 27.28 -26.01 -23.90
CA PRO A 366 26.82 -26.36 -22.55
C PRO A 366 27.07 -25.21 -21.56
N TRP A 367 26.08 -24.89 -20.73
CA TRP A 367 26.27 -23.93 -19.64
C TRP A 367 27.18 -24.49 -18.56
N GLU A 368 28.14 -23.68 -18.14
CA GLU A 368 28.99 -23.91 -16.98
C GLU A 368 28.46 -23.09 -15.80
N PHE A 369 28.14 -23.76 -14.69
CA PHE A 369 27.81 -23.11 -13.43
C PHE A 369 29.09 -22.52 -12.81
N VAL A 370 29.17 -21.20 -12.75
CA VAL A 370 30.42 -20.51 -12.38
C VAL A 370 30.52 -20.36 -10.87
N ALA A 371 29.52 -19.74 -10.23
CA ALA A 371 29.60 -19.33 -8.84
C ALA A 371 28.23 -19.05 -8.18
N LEU A 372 28.25 -18.99 -6.85
CA LEU A 372 27.18 -18.44 -6.02
C LEU A 372 27.66 -17.16 -5.32
N LEU A 373 26.87 -16.10 -5.44
CA LEU A 373 27.10 -14.82 -4.76
C LEU A 373 26.11 -14.65 -3.60
N PRO A 374 26.59 -14.30 -2.39
CA PRO A 374 25.73 -13.97 -1.27
C PRO A 374 25.33 -12.49 -1.31
N LEU A 375 24.02 -12.24 -1.38
CA LEU A 375 23.39 -10.94 -1.28
C LEU A 375 22.91 -10.72 0.16
N PHE A 376 23.35 -9.64 0.77
CA PHE A 376 22.90 -9.20 2.09
C PHE A 376 22.02 -7.97 1.96
N ASP A 377 20.85 -8.01 2.59
CA ASP A 377 19.96 -6.87 2.73
C ASP A 377 19.97 -6.40 4.19
N PRO A 378 20.62 -5.27 4.51
CA PRO A 378 20.73 -4.82 5.89
C PRO A 378 19.36 -4.37 6.43
N PRO A 379 19.02 -4.72 7.69
CA PRO A 379 17.86 -4.18 8.36
C PRO A 379 18.01 -2.67 8.54
N ARG A 380 16.89 -1.94 8.64
CA ARG A 380 16.96 -0.52 9.00
C ARG A 380 17.40 -0.38 10.46
N HIS A 381 18.05 0.74 10.76
CA HIS A 381 18.61 1.02 12.09
C HIS A 381 17.53 1.14 13.17
N ASP A 382 16.34 1.58 12.79
CA ASP A 382 15.17 1.80 13.63
C ASP A 382 14.24 0.58 13.70
N SER A 383 14.26 -0.32 12.72
CA SER A 383 13.32 -1.45 12.64
C SER A 383 13.25 -2.29 13.92
N ALA A 384 14.38 -2.66 14.51
CA ALA A 384 14.41 -3.50 15.72
C ALA A 384 13.82 -2.78 16.95
N GLU A 385 14.03 -1.46 17.07
CA GLU A 385 13.45 -0.67 18.15
C GLU A 385 11.95 -0.46 17.93
N THR A 386 11.54 -0.20 16.68
CA THR A 386 10.13 -0.04 16.29
C THR A 386 9.33 -1.31 16.53
N ILE A 387 9.88 -2.48 16.19
CA ILE A 387 9.26 -3.78 16.47
C ILE A 387 9.05 -3.96 17.98
N ARG A 388 10.07 -3.63 18.79
CA ARG A 388 9.95 -3.73 20.25
C ARG A 388 8.86 -2.82 20.79
N LYS A 389 8.82 -1.55 20.34
CA LYS A 389 7.77 -0.60 20.71
C LYS A 389 6.39 -1.06 20.29
N ALA A 390 6.26 -1.66 19.11
CA ALA A 390 4.99 -2.21 18.64
C ALA A 390 4.50 -3.35 19.56
N LEU A 391 5.39 -4.27 19.92
CA LEU A 391 5.09 -5.35 20.86
C LEU A 391 4.71 -4.82 22.26
N ASP A 392 5.43 -3.80 22.76
CA ASP A 392 5.12 -3.15 24.04
C ASP A 392 3.74 -2.46 24.04
N LEU A 393 3.28 -2.00 22.87
CA LEU A 393 1.94 -1.42 22.65
C LEU A 393 0.86 -2.49 22.37
N GLY A 394 1.21 -3.77 22.38
CA GLY A 394 0.28 -4.87 22.12
C GLY A 394 0.04 -5.18 20.65
N VAL A 395 0.84 -4.63 19.73
CA VAL A 395 0.76 -4.91 18.29
C VAL A 395 1.72 -6.04 17.92
N SER A 396 1.18 -7.19 17.55
CA SER A 396 1.95 -8.34 17.07
C SER A 396 2.51 -8.07 15.66
N VAL A 397 3.83 -8.00 15.51
CA VAL A 397 4.48 -7.81 14.20
C VAL A 397 4.78 -9.16 13.55
N LYS A 398 4.26 -9.40 12.35
CA LYS A 398 4.45 -10.63 11.57
C LYS A 398 5.25 -10.33 10.30
N MET A 399 6.40 -10.98 10.12
CA MET A 399 7.20 -10.83 8.90
C MET A 399 6.55 -11.58 7.73
N ILE A 400 6.40 -10.93 6.58
CA ILE A 400 6.03 -11.59 5.33
C ILE A 400 7.20 -11.46 4.36
N THR A 401 7.67 -12.57 3.78
CA THR A 401 8.76 -12.51 2.81
C THR A 401 8.67 -13.56 1.72
N GLY A 402 9.12 -13.19 0.51
CA GLY A 402 9.36 -14.13 -0.59
C GLY A 402 10.67 -14.91 -0.45
N ASP A 403 11.53 -14.56 0.51
CA ASP A 403 12.78 -15.30 0.78
C ASP A 403 12.51 -16.68 1.40
N GLN A 404 13.51 -17.56 1.34
CA GLN A 404 13.46 -18.85 2.01
C GLN A 404 13.36 -18.71 3.54
N LEU A 405 12.78 -19.72 4.19
CA LEU A 405 12.51 -19.71 5.63
C LEU A 405 13.74 -19.45 6.50
N ALA A 406 14.89 -20.02 6.15
CA ALA A 406 16.12 -19.83 6.91
C ALA A 406 16.58 -18.35 6.92
N ILE A 407 16.44 -17.64 5.79
CA ILE A 407 16.75 -16.21 5.70
C ILE A 407 15.76 -15.39 6.56
N GLY A 408 14.47 -15.72 6.48
CA GLY A 408 13.44 -15.09 7.30
C GLY A 408 13.71 -15.24 8.79
N LYS A 409 14.00 -16.46 9.25
CA LYS A 409 14.31 -16.76 10.67
C LYS A 409 15.55 -16.03 11.17
N GLU A 410 16.62 -15.98 10.37
CA GLU A 410 17.84 -15.26 10.75
C GLU A 410 17.61 -13.74 10.79
N THR A 411 16.83 -13.19 9.85
CA THR A 411 16.45 -11.78 9.87
C THR A 411 15.55 -11.47 11.09
N GLY A 412 14.57 -12.33 11.37
CA GLY A 412 13.70 -12.22 12.54
C GLY A 412 14.46 -12.27 13.87
N ARG A 413 15.46 -13.17 13.97
CA ARG A 413 16.37 -13.25 15.12
C ARG A 413 17.14 -11.95 15.34
N ARG A 414 17.67 -11.32 14.28
CA ARG A 414 18.39 -10.05 14.37
C ARG A 414 17.50 -8.87 14.75
N LEU A 415 16.25 -8.87 14.26
CA LEU A 415 15.26 -7.83 14.53
C LEU A 415 14.56 -8.01 15.88
N GLY A 416 14.66 -9.19 16.51
CA GLY A 416 14.00 -9.49 17.77
C GLY A 416 12.51 -9.86 17.65
N MET A 417 12.07 -10.33 16.47
CA MET A 417 10.68 -10.74 16.22
C MET A 417 10.35 -12.18 16.61
N GLY A 418 11.36 -12.97 16.98
CA GLY A 418 11.21 -14.41 17.17
C GLY A 418 11.55 -15.20 15.90
N THR A 419 11.40 -16.53 16.01
CA THR A 419 11.77 -17.49 14.96
C THR A 419 10.66 -18.50 14.67
N ASN A 420 9.47 -18.31 15.24
CA ASN A 420 8.30 -19.17 14.99
C ASN A 420 7.68 -18.83 13.62
N MET A 421 8.43 -19.13 12.56
CA MET A 421 8.07 -18.81 11.18
C MET A 421 7.81 -20.08 10.38
N TYR A 422 6.89 -19.98 9.41
CA TYR A 422 6.44 -21.10 8.58
C TYR A 422 6.58 -20.79 7.08
N PRO A 423 6.84 -21.80 6.24
CA PRO A 423 6.82 -21.61 4.79
C PRO A 423 5.39 -21.50 4.27
N SER A 424 5.22 -20.88 3.11
CA SER A 424 3.91 -20.71 2.47
C SER A 424 3.23 -22.04 2.09
N SER A 425 3.99 -23.11 1.83
CA SER A 425 3.45 -24.45 1.56
C SER A 425 2.60 -24.99 2.71
N THR A 426 2.96 -24.67 3.96
CA THR A 426 2.19 -25.08 5.16
C THR A 426 0.81 -24.42 5.20
N ILE A 427 0.71 -23.18 4.69
CA ILE A 427 -0.52 -22.38 4.65
C ILE A 427 -1.49 -22.88 3.57
N LEU A 428 -0.97 -23.29 2.41
CA LEU A 428 -1.75 -23.75 1.25
C LEU A 428 -2.49 -25.08 1.45
N GLY A 429 -2.27 -25.79 2.56
CA GLY A 429 -2.94 -27.06 2.80
C GLY A 429 -2.43 -28.21 1.93
N ASP A 430 -1.28 -28.07 1.29
CA ASP A 430 -0.60 -29.21 0.66
C ASP A 430 -0.21 -30.21 1.77
N ASN A 431 -1.00 -31.28 1.88
CA ASN A 431 -0.94 -32.32 2.92
C ASN A 431 0.40 -33.08 3.01
N LYS A 432 1.40 -32.76 2.16
CA LYS A 432 2.68 -33.48 2.11
C LYS A 432 3.59 -33.19 3.30
N ASP A 433 3.49 -32.01 3.92
CA ASP A 433 4.39 -31.57 5.01
C ASP A 433 3.68 -31.39 6.37
N ARG A 434 2.41 -31.80 6.50
CA ARG A 434 1.68 -31.69 7.78
C ARG A 434 1.92 -32.90 8.65
N SER A 435 2.51 -32.70 9.82
CA SER A 435 2.43 -33.68 10.89
C SER A 435 0.98 -33.74 11.43
N PRO A 436 0.49 -34.92 11.84
CA PRO A 436 -0.87 -35.08 12.39
C PRO A 436 -1.17 -34.23 13.63
N ASP A 437 -0.12 -33.81 14.35
CA ASP A 437 -0.21 -33.06 15.61
C ASP A 437 -0.24 -31.53 15.42
N MET A 438 -0.23 -31.01 14.18
CA MET A 438 -0.27 -29.57 13.96
C MET A 438 -1.65 -28.97 14.24
N PRO A 439 -1.71 -27.79 14.88
CA PRO A 439 -2.96 -27.08 15.11
C PRO A 439 -3.62 -26.65 13.78
N PRO A 440 -4.90 -26.26 13.80
CA PRO A 440 -5.58 -25.67 12.65
C PRO A 440 -4.76 -24.53 12.03
N ILE A 441 -4.89 -24.35 10.71
CA ILE A 441 -4.11 -23.36 9.93
C ILE A 441 -4.26 -21.97 10.53
N GLU A 442 -5.48 -21.65 10.95
CA GLU A 442 -5.84 -20.34 11.45
C GLU A 442 -5.12 -20.05 12.77
N GLU A 443 -5.04 -21.04 13.68
CA GLU A 443 -4.30 -20.93 14.95
C GLU A 443 -2.78 -20.89 14.72
N LEU A 444 -2.29 -21.61 13.70
CA LEU A 444 -0.88 -21.55 13.31
C LEU A 444 -0.53 -20.16 12.77
N ILE A 445 -1.37 -19.57 11.93
CA ILE A 445 -1.17 -18.22 11.39
C ILE A 445 -1.24 -17.16 12.50
N GLU A 446 -2.19 -17.31 13.42
CA GLU A 446 -2.38 -16.44 14.58
C GLU A 446 -1.14 -16.45 15.50
N ASN A 447 -0.53 -17.62 15.74
CA ASN A 447 0.65 -17.76 16.61
C ASN A 447 2.01 -17.58 15.90
N ALA A 448 2.03 -17.47 14.57
CA ALA A 448 3.29 -17.34 13.82
C ALA A 448 3.89 -15.92 13.89
N ASP A 449 5.21 -15.85 14.01
CA ASP A 449 6.00 -14.61 13.95
C ASP A 449 6.24 -14.15 12.50
N GLY A 450 5.99 -15.03 11.52
CA GLY A 450 6.16 -14.70 10.12
C GLY A 450 6.07 -15.87 9.13
N PHE A 451 6.07 -15.52 7.86
CA PHE A 451 5.85 -16.41 6.73
C PHE A 451 6.89 -16.18 5.64
N ALA A 452 7.43 -17.27 5.11
CA ALA A 452 8.50 -17.27 4.12
C ALA A 452 8.08 -17.95 2.81
N GLY A 453 8.74 -17.61 1.69
CA GLY A 453 8.37 -18.08 0.35
C GLY A 453 6.96 -17.66 -0.07
N VAL A 454 6.51 -16.49 0.39
CA VAL A 454 5.13 -16.03 0.22
C VAL A 454 4.95 -15.37 -1.14
N PHE A 455 3.98 -15.86 -1.92
CA PHE A 455 3.54 -15.27 -3.18
C PHE A 455 2.42 -14.25 -2.95
N PRO A 456 2.11 -13.37 -3.92
CA PRO A 456 1.07 -12.32 -3.76
C PRO A 456 -0.28 -12.85 -3.26
N GLU A 457 -0.75 -13.97 -3.80
CA GLU A 457 -2.01 -14.62 -3.40
C GLU A 457 -2.01 -15.07 -1.93
N HIS A 458 -0.86 -15.52 -1.45
CA HIS A 458 -0.70 -15.98 -0.08
C HIS A 458 -0.75 -14.81 0.91
N LYS A 459 -0.22 -13.63 0.54
CA LYS A 459 -0.32 -12.41 1.37
C LYS A 459 -1.78 -12.06 1.62
N TYR A 460 -2.60 -12.09 0.56
CA TYR A 460 -4.04 -11.85 0.66
C TYR A 460 -4.74 -12.85 1.60
N ASN A 461 -4.43 -14.15 1.47
CA ASN A 461 -5.03 -15.19 2.30
C ASN A 461 -4.62 -15.07 3.78
N ILE A 462 -3.36 -14.75 4.07
CA ILE A 462 -2.88 -14.52 5.44
C ILE A 462 -3.67 -13.39 6.11
N VAL A 463 -3.79 -12.24 5.43
CA VAL A 463 -4.57 -11.09 5.95
C VAL A 463 -6.02 -11.48 6.15
N LYS A 464 -6.64 -12.17 5.19
CA LYS A 464 -8.04 -12.62 5.29
C LYS A 464 -8.28 -13.52 6.50
N ILE A 465 -7.42 -14.50 6.75
CA ILE A 465 -7.57 -15.44 7.88
C ILE A 465 -7.42 -14.71 9.22
N LEU A 466 -6.48 -13.77 9.33
CA LEU A 466 -6.31 -12.95 10.53
C LEU A 466 -7.55 -12.08 10.79
N GLN A 467 -8.14 -11.49 9.75
CA GLN A 467 -9.41 -10.75 9.86
C GLN A 467 -10.59 -11.64 10.28
N GLU A 468 -10.68 -12.86 9.76
CA GLU A 468 -11.71 -13.83 10.16
C GLU A 468 -11.58 -14.24 11.64
N ARG A 469 -10.36 -14.15 12.20
CA ARG A 469 -10.06 -14.29 13.63
C ARG A 469 -10.33 -13.03 14.46
N LYS A 470 -10.90 -11.98 13.85
CA LYS A 470 -11.27 -10.69 14.45
C LYS A 470 -10.09 -9.80 14.86
N HIS A 471 -8.91 -10.04 14.29
CA HIS A 471 -7.81 -9.08 14.40
C HIS A 471 -8.04 -7.88 13.48
N ILE A 472 -7.57 -6.71 13.90
CA ILE A 472 -7.51 -5.50 13.06
C ILE A 472 -6.13 -5.49 12.43
N VAL A 473 -6.07 -5.84 11.15
CA VAL A 473 -4.83 -6.19 10.48
C VAL A 473 -4.29 -4.98 9.72
N GLY A 474 -3.13 -4.51 10.15
CA GLY A 474 -2.28 -3.64 9.35
C GLY A 474 -1.41 -4.46 8.40
N MET A 475 -1.19 -3.98 7.18
CA MET A 475 -0.25 -4.59 6.24
C MET A 475 0.67 -3.53 5.62
N THR A 476 1.98 -3.78 5.60
CA THR A 476 2.94 -2.97 4.85
C THR A 476 3.28 -3.61 3.51
N GLY A 477 3.51 -2.79 2.48
CA GLY A 477 3.93 -3.26 1.16
C GLY A 477 4.52 -2.13 0.31
N ASP A 478 5.37 -2.50 -0.65
CA ASP A 478 6.04 -1.54 -1.54
C ASP A 478 5.80 -1.83 -3.03
N GLY A 479 5.26 -3.01 -3.36
CA GLY A 479 5.07 -3.45 -4.73
C GLY A 479 3.61 -3.42 -5.22
N VAL A 480 3.45 -3.39 -6.54
CA VAL A 480 2.17 -3.69 -7.22
C VAL A 480 1.62 -5.07 -6.87
N ASN A 481 2.53 -5.99 -6.52
CA ASN A 481 2.21 -7.34 -6.04
C ASN A 481 1.46 -7.34 -4.70
N ASP A 482 1.62 -6.30 -3.89
CA ASP A 482 0.99 -6.21 -2.56
C ASP A 482 -0.36 -5.53 -2.60
N ALA A 483 -0.72 -4.91 -3.73
CA ALA A 483 -1.95 -4.14 -3.88
C ALA A 483 -3.22 -4.91 -3.47
N PRO A 484 -3.41 -6.20 -3.84
CA PRO A 484 -4.59 -6.96 -3.40
C PRO A 484 -4.64 -7.15 -1.88
N ALA A 485 -3.50 -7.38 -1.25
CA ALA A 485 -3.41 -7.67 0.17
C ALA A 485 -3.47 -6.38 1.02
N LEU A 486 -2.82 -5.30 0.57
CA LEU A 486 -2.97 -3.94 1.11
C LEU A 486 -4.41 -3.46 1.06
N LYS A 487 -5.10 -3.75 -0.06
CA LYS A 487 -6.52 -3.45 -0.21
C LYS A 487 -7.37 -4.30 0.74
N ARG A 488 -7.00 -5.55 1.00
CA ARG A 488 -7.78 -6.42 1.89
C ARG A 488 -7.64 -6.02 3.36
N ALA A 489 -6.45 -5.58 3.77
CA ALA A 489 -6.14 -5.19 5.13
C ALA A 489 -7.05 -4.04 5.62
N ASP A 490 -7.31 -4.02 6.92
CA ASP A 490 -8.02 -2.91 7.56
C ASP A 490 -7.18 -1.63 7.42
N ILE A 491 -5.86 -1.75 7.61
CA ILE A 491 -4.89 -0.67 7.39
C ILE A 491 -3.81 -1.10 6.40
N GLY A 492 -3.89 -0.70 5.14
CA GLY A 492 -2.76 -0.81 4.21
C GLY A 492 -1.78 0.36 4.38
N ILE A 493 -0.49 0.05 4.48
CA ILE A 493 0.59 1.02 4.64
C ILE A 493 1.55 0.84 3.46
N ALA A 494 1.53 1.77 2.52
CA ALA A 494 2.43 1.74 1.38
C ALA A 494 3.64 2.65 1.59
N HIS A 495 4.81 2.18 1.15
CA HIS A 495 6.02 2.98 1.12
C HIS A 495 6.29 3.51 -0.30
N GLU A 496 6.60 4.79 -0.44
CA GLU A 496 7.02 5.35 -1.74
C GLU A 496 8.55 5.38 -1.81
N ASN A 497 9.13 4.49 -2.64
CA ASN A 497 10.58 4.43 -2.84
C ASN A 497 11.07 5.71 -3.55
N GLY A 498 11.59 6.69 -2.79
CA GLY A 498 12.28 7.87 -3.34
C GLY A 498 11.91 9.22 -2.72
N ARG A 499 10.86 9.30 -1.90
CA ARG A 499 10.55 10.46 -1.05
C ARG A 499 10.18 9.93 0.33
N LYS A 500 10.52 10.66 1.40
CA LYS A 500 10.18 10.32 2.80
C LYS A 500 8.66 10.43 3.04
N ILE A 501 7.85 9.68 2.32
CA ILE A 501 6.39 9.74 2.37
C ILE A 501 5.87 8.31 2.32
N SER A 502 5.28 7.87 3.42
CA SER A 502 4.51 6.63 3.45
C SER A 502 3.05 6.99 3.23
N ASN A 503 2.44 6.42 2.18
CA ASN A 503 1.04 6.60 1.87
C ASN A 503 0.25 5.50 2.57
N VAL A 504 -0.60 5.85 3.54
CA VAL A 504 -1.49 4.89 4.19
C VAL A 504 -2.76 4.75 3.34
N TYR A 505 -2.96 3.55 2.78
CA TYR A 505 -4.13 3.15 2.01
C TYR A 505 -5.01 2.27 2.89
N CYS A 506 -6.18 2.76 3.32
CA CYS A 506 -7.14 1.91 4.02
C CYS A 506 -8.38 1.72 3.14
N ASN A 507 -9.07 0.61 3.33
CA ASN A 507 -10.10 0.10 2.43
C ASN A 507 -11.49 -0.07 3.06
#